data_AF-A0A0D6M191-F1
#
_entry.id   AF-A0A0D6M191-F1
#
_cell.length_a   1.000
_cell.length_b   1.000
_cell.length_c   1.000
_cell.angle_alpha   90.00
_cell.angle_beta   90.00
_cell.angle_gamma   90.00
#
_symmetry.space_group_name_H-M   'P 1'
#
loop_
_entity.id
_entity.type
_entity.pdbx_description
1 polymer ?
#
loop_
_entity_poly.entity_id
_entity_poly.type
_entity_poly.pdbx_seq_one_letter_code
_entity_poly.pdbx_strand_id
1 'polypeptide(L)'
;MFFLDAFLKGLKPQYDDDSCDRLNYYYTPMLLVIFSLTLSAKHVCDSCPDYTSRKITCKLLNDREPRSKQTIIATPVDKYVGQPIQCWIPAQFTGAWEQYSENYCFVQNTYFVRPDSYIPDSVIDRENAEIGYYQWVPFILGLQAILFYLPALFWRLFNWQSGVAVKSLVKMARETTDMQPERKREAVAGLNH
;
A
#
# COMPACT_ATOMS: atom_id res chain seq x y z
N MET A 1 -16.93 11.44 6.51
CA MET A 1 -17.12 12.10 5.21
C MET A 1 -16.33 13.42 5.10
N PHE A 2 -16.37 14.32 6.08
CA PHE A 2 -15.60 15.60 6.06
C PHE A 2 -14.08 15.48 5.81
N PHE A 3 -13.41 14.49 6.42
CA PHE A 3 -11.97 14.30 6.25
C PHE A 3 -11.58 13.89 4.83
N LEU A 4 -12.38 13.02 4.21
CA LEU A 4 -12.15 12.53 2.85
C LEU A 4 -12.33 13.65 1.82
N ASP A 5 -13.32 14.52 2.02
CA ASP A 5 -13.54 15.69 1.16
C ASP A 5 -12.44 16.74 1.29
N ALA A 6 -11.92 16.97 2.50
CA ALA A 6 -10.77 17.84 2.72
C ALA A 6 -9.49 17.26 2.08
N PHE A 7 -9.32 15.93 2.18
CA PHE A 7 -8.23 15.20 1.55
C PHE A 7 -8.31 15.27 0.01
N LEU A 8 -9.47 14.98 -0.58
CA LEU A 8 -9.70 15.06 -2.04
C LEU A 8 -9.57 16.50 -2.57
N LYS A 9 -10.02 17.51 -1.81
CA LYS A 9 -9.84 18.91 -2.18
C LYS A 9 -8.39 19.35 -2.14
N GLY A 10 -7.57 18.81 -1.25
CA GLY A 10 -6.14 19.08 -1.24
C GLY A 10 -5.31 18.15 -2.15
N LEU A 11 -5.86 17.06 -2.66
CA LEU A 11 -5.24 16.34 -3.78
C LEU A 11 -5.21 17.14 -5.08
N LYS A 12 -5.99 18.24 -5.19
CA LYS A 12 -5.92 19.11 -6.36
C LYS A 12 -4.61 19.89 -6.36
N PRO A 13 -3.77 19.75 -7.41
CA PRO A 13 -2.54 20.49 -7.48
C PRO A 13 -2.82 21.99 -7.55
N GLN A 14 -2.21 22.78 -6.66
CA GLN A 14 -2.27 24.22 -6.75
C GLN A 14 -1.20 24.74 -7.70
N TYR A 15 -1.50 25.90 -8.25
CA TYR A 15 -0.65 26.54 -9.24
C TYR A 15 0.65 27.08 -8.63
N ASP A 16 0.60 27.47 -7.35
CA ASP A 16 1.73 28.04 -6.60
C ASP A 16 2.70 26.97 -6.05
N ASP A 17 2.43 25.68 -6.26
CA ASP A 17 3.27 24.60 -5.73
C ASP A 17 4.48 24.36 -6.66
N ASP A 18 5.69 24.42 -6.13
CA ASP A 18 6.91 24.12 -6.89
C ASP A 18 6.95 22.65 -7.33
N SER A 19 7.81 22.34 -8.31
CA SER A 19 7.90 20.98 -8.86
C SER A 19 8.31 19.95 -7.80
N CYS A 20 9.12 20.35 -6.82
CA CYS A 20 9.49 19.53 -5.66
C CYS A 20 8.29 19.26 -4.74
N ASP A 21 7.41 20.25 -4.53
CA ASP A 21 6.21 20.08 -3.71
C ASP A 21 5.25 19.10 -4.37
N ARG A 22 5.01 19.27 -5.68
CA ARG A 22 4.18 18.35 -6.48
C ARG A 22 4.70 16.91 -6.40
N LEU A 23 6.01 16.70 -6.50
CA LEU A 23 6.61 15.36 -6.38
C LEU A 23 6.28 14.69 -5.04
N ASN A 24 6.30 15.47 -3.97
CA ASN A 24 6.17 14.95 -2.61
C ASN A 24 4.70 14.75 -2.17
N TYR A 25 3.82 15.74 -2.34
CA TYR A 25 2.43 15.61 -1.85
C TYR A 25 1.47 14.96 -2.85
N TYR A 26 1.80 14.92 -4.15
CA TYR A 26 0.91 14.41 -5.20
C TYR A 26 1.41 13.07 -5.75
N TYR A 27 2.62 13.04 -6.33
CA TYR A 27 3.11 11.85 -7.01
C TYR A 27 3.51 10.72 -6.06
N THR A 28 4.22 11.03 -4.96
CA THR A 28 4.66 10.02 -3.98
C THR A 28 3.49 9.26 -3.34
N PRO A 29 2.46 9.92 -2.74
CA PRO A 29 1.32 9.21 -2.17
C PRO A 29 0.46 8.51 -3.23
N MET A 30 0.34 9.04 -4.45
CA MET A 30 -0.34 8.33 -5.55
C MET A 30 0.38 7.02 -5.89
N LEU A 31 1.71 7.03 -6.01
CA LEU A 31 2.49 5.81 -6.23
C LEU A 31 2.34 4.83 -5.07
N LEU A 32 2.40 5.30 -3.81
CA LEU A 32 2.23 4.44 -2.64
C LEU A 32 0.84 3.80 -2.57
N VAL A 33 -0.21 4.54 -2.95
CA VAL A 33 -1.59 4.01 -3.03
C VAL A 33 -1.69 2.99 -4.17
N ILE A 34 -1.11 3.25 -5.34
CA ILE A 34 -1.07 2.28 -6.45
C ILE A 34 -0.33 1.01 -6.00
N PHE A 35 0.85 1.13 -5.39
CA PHE A 35 1.60 -0.01 -4.88
C PHE A 35 0.81 -0.77 -3.80
N SER A 36 0.19 -0.07 -2.86
CA SER A 36 -0.66 -0.68 -1.84
C SER A 36 -1.83 -1.45 -2.45
N LEU A 37 -2.49 -0.89 -3.48
CA LEU A 37 -3.55 -1.57 -4.21
C LEU A 37 -3.04 -2.76 -5.01
N THR A 38 -1.85 -2.69 -5.63
CA THR A 38 -1.24 -3.82 -6.35
C THR A 38 -0.75 -4.93 -5.44
N LEU A 39 -0.37 -4.63 -4.18
CA LEU A 39 0.04 -5.62 -3.18
C LEU A 39 -1.17 -6.22 -2.45
N SER A 40 -2.23 -5.42 -2.28
CA SER A 40 -3.51 -5.85 -1.69
C SER A 40 -4.35 -6.65 -2.68
N ALA A 41 -4.27 -6.29 -3.96
CA ALA A 41 -4.62 -7.16 -5.07
C ALA A 41 -3.60 -8.29 -5.08
N LYS A 42 -3.78 -9.25 -4.16
CA LYS A 42 -3.19 -10.58 -4.20
C LYS A 42 -3.56 -11.21 -5.56
N HIS A 43 -2.83 -10.84 -6.60
CA HIS A 43 -2.47 -11.78 -7.64
C HIS A 43 -1.48 -12.71 -6.94
N VAL A 44 -1.83 -13.99 -6.72
CA VAL A 44 -1.74 -15.02 -7.77
C VAL A 44 -0.43 -14.75 -8.50
N CYS A 45 0.62 -15.50 -8.16
CA CYS A 45 1.91 -15.34 -8.79
C CYS A 45 1.76 -15.59 -10.30
N ASP A 46 1.43 -14.57 -11.09
CA ASP A 46 1.16 -14.70 -12.53
C ASP A 46 2.44 -15.03 -13.34
N SER A 47 3.56 -15.31 -12.69
CA SER A 47 4.77 -15.84 -13.31
C SER A 47 5.68 -16.52 -12.27
N CYS A 48 5.44 -17.79 -11.96
CA CYS A 48 6.54 -18.68 -11.59
C CYS A 48 6.69 -19.76 -12.66
N PRO A 49 7.74 -19.71 -13.49
CA PRO A 49 8.12 -20.90 -14.23
C PRO A 49 8.70 -21.88 -13.20
N ASP A 50 8.20 -23.11 -13.30
CA ASP A 50 8.80 -24.34 -12.79
C ASP A 50 8.18 -24.97 -11.53
N TYR A 51 7.85 -26.25 -11.69
CA TYR A 51 7.23 -27.19 -10.76
C TYR A 51 8.27 -27.65 -9.73
N THR A 52 8.92 -26.70 -9.05
CA THR A 52 9.85 -26.95 -7.93
C THR A 52 9.39 -26.14 -6.72
N SER A 53 8.11 -26.35 -6.37
CA SER A 53 7.26 -25.48 -5.57
C SER A 53 7.83 -25.11 -4.20
N ARG A 54 7.82 -23.81 -3.89
CA ARG A 54 7.88 -23.35 -2.49
C ARG A 54 6.60 -23.79 -1.80
N LYS A 55 6.65 -24.92 -1.09
CA LYS A 55 5.55 -25.41 -0.27
C LYS A 55 5.47 -24.59 1.01
N ILE A 56 4.30 -24.00 1.24
CA ILE A 56 4.05 -23.17 2.41
C ILE A 56 3.33 -24.05 3.43
N THR A 57 3.79 -24.02 4.68
CA THR A 57 3.25 -24.88 5.72
C THR A 57 2.34 -24.08 6.65
N CYS A 58 1.15 -24.60 6.90
CA CYS A 58 0.14 -24.01 7.77
C CYS A 58 -0.18 -24.95 8.94
N LYS A 59 -0.38 -24.37 10.13
CA LYS A 59 -0.71 -25.09 11.37
C LYS A 59 -2.20 -24.93 11.64
N LEU A 60 -2.98 -26.00 11.52
CA LEU A 60 -4.38 -25.99 11.91
C LEU A 60 -4.50 -26.34 13.41
N LEU A 61 -4.97 -25.37 14.21
CA LEU A 61 -5.31 -25.58 15.61
C LEU A 61 -6.68 -26.26 15.67
N ASN A 62 -6.69 -27.56 16.01
CA ASN A 62 -7.93 -28.25 16.36
C ASN A 62 -8.01 -28.33 17.90
N ASP A 63 -8.82 -27.48 18.52
CA ASP A 63 -8.99 -27.41 19.99
C ASP A 63 -9.59 -28.69 20.62
N ARG A 64 -10.05 -29.65 19.81
CA ARG A 64 -10.63 -30.91 20.31
C ARG A 64 -9.64 -32.06 20.52
N GLU A 65 -8.38 -31.97 20.09
CA GLU A 65 -7.44 -33.09 20.24
C GLU A 65 -5.98 -32.65 20.43
N PRO A 66 -5.36 -32.83 21.62
CA PRO A 66 -4.03 -32.29 21.93
C PRO A 66 -2.86 -33.01 21.22
N ARG A 67 -3.13 -33.99 20.34
CA ARG A 67 -2.11 -34.82 19.67
C ARG A 67 -2.04 -34.71 18.15
N SER A 68 -2.94 -33.99 17.50
CA SER A 68 -2.94 -33.84 16.04
C SER A 68 -2.74 -32.37 15.63
N LYS A 69 -1.53 -31.84 15.83
CA LYS A 69 -1.09 -30.66 15.07
C LYS A 69 -0.98 -31.08 13.61
N GLN A 70 -2.09 -31.04 12.87
CA GLN A 70 -2.09 -31.47 11.49
C GLN A 70 -1.41 -30.38 10.65
N THR A 71 -0.29 -30.76 10.05
CA THR A 71 0.53 -29.87 9.25
C THR A 71 0.06 -29.99 7.81
N ILE A 72 -0.55 -28.92 7.30
CA ILE A 72 -1.14 -28.89 5.96
C ILE A 72 -0.16 -28.17 5.04
N ILE A 73 0.10 -28.80 3.90
CA ILE A 73 0.95 -28.24 2.86
C ILE A 73 0.07 -27.45 1.92
N ALA A 74 0.32 -26.15 1.84
CA ALA A 74 -0.39 -25.26 0.95
C ALA A 74 0.48 -24.92 -0.26
N THR A 75 -0.15 -24.90 -1.43
CA THR A 75 0.46 -24.48 -2.69
C THR A 75 -0.28 -23.28 -3.26
N PRO A 76 0.44 -22.26 -3.75
CA PRO A 76 -0.19 -21.20 -4.53
C PRO A 76 -0.81 -21.82 -5.80
N VAL A 77 -2.02 -21.40 -6.12
CA VAL A 77 -2.75 -21.87 -7.31
C VAL A 77 -2.54 -20.85 -8.41
N ASP A 78 -1.97 -21.31 -9.52
CA ASP A 78 -2.17 -20.63 -10.79
C ASP A 78 -3.47 -21.20 -11.34
N LYS A 79 -4.56 -20.40 -11.39
CA LYS A 79 -5.58 -20.36 -12.46
C LYS A 79 -6.79 -19.53 -12.05
N TYR A 80 -7.30 -18.83 -13.07
CA TYR A 80 -8.50 -18.02 -13.14
C TYR A 80 -9.65 -18.45 -12.21
N VAL A 81 -10.01 -17.54 -11.31
CA VAL A 81 -11.27 -17.49 -10.53
C VAL A 81 -11.45 -18.65 -9.55
N GLY A 82 -11.11 -18.39 -8.28
CA GLY A 82 -11.52 -19.22 -7.16
C GLY A 82 -10.35 -19.63 -6.28
N GLN A 83 -10.24 -18.93 -5.14
CA GLN A 83 -9.39 -19.22 -3.98
C GLN A 83 -7.87 -18.95 -4.15
N PRO A 84 -7.29 -18.13 -3.26
CA PRO A 84 -5.89 -17.69 -3.34
C PRO A 84 -4.86 -18.76 -2.93
N ILE A 85 -5.30 -19.90 -2.38
CA ILE A 85 -4.45 -20.97 -1.86
C ILE A 85 -5.20 -22.31 -1.92
N GLN A 86 -4.51 -23.39 -2.27
CA GLN A 86 -5.03 -24.77 -2.22
C GLN A 86 -4.20 -25.60 -1.26
N CYS A 87 -4.87 -26.47 -0.51
CA CYS A 87 -4.26 -27.21 0.59
C CYS A 87 -4.27 -28.72 0.33
N TRP A 88 -3.12 -29.37 0.52
CA TRP A 88 -3.05 -30.82 0.58
C TRP A 88 -3.56 -31.33 1.93
N ILE A 89 -4.83 -31.74 1.96
CA ILE A 89 -5.53 -32.25 3.15
C ILE A 89 -5.68 -33.78 3.09
N PRO A 90 -5.85 -34.45 4.24
CA PRO A 90 -5.96 -35.91 4.24
C PRO A 90 -7.36 -36.35 3.79
N ALA A 91 -7.46 -37.53 3.17
CA ALA A 91 -8.64 -37.98 2.42
C ALA A 91 -9.93 -38.16 3.25
N GLN A 92 -9.85 -38.16 4.59
CA GLN A 92 -11.00 -38.22 5.47
C GLN A 92 -11.75 -36.89 5.64
N PHE A 93 -11.23 -35.78 5.10
CA PHE A 93 -11.86 -34.47 5.19
C PHE A 93 -12.93 -34.29 4.10
N THR A 94 -14.08 -33.71 4.46
CA THR A 94 -15.13 -33.35 3.49
C THR A 94 -14.80 -32.01 2.82
N GLY A 95 -15.40 -31.71 1.66
CA GLY A 95 -15.14 -30.46 0.93
C GLY A 95 -15.44 -29.17 1.73
N ALA A 96 -16.32 -29.22 2.74
CA ALA A 96 -16.53 -28.07 3.63
C ALA A 96 -15.32 -27.80 4.54
N TRP A 97 -14.63 -28.86 4.98
CA TRP A 97 -13.41 -28.74 5.77
C TRP A 97 -12.21 -28.31 4.93
N GLU A 98 -12.20 -28.65 3.64
CA GLU A 98 -11.22 -28.13 2.67
C GLU A 98 -11.30 -26.60 2.59
N GLN A 99 -12.48 -26.06 2.31
CA GLN A 99 -12.71 -24.61 2.27
C GLN A 99 -12.39 -23.90 3.59
N TYR A 100 -12.71 -24.53 4.73
CA TYR A 100 -12.35 -23.98 6.04
C TYR A 100 -10.83 -23.94 6.22
N SER A 101 -10.14 -25.02 5.86
CA SER A 101 -8.68 -25.13 6.00
C SER A 101 -7.96 -24.11 5.12
N GLU A 102 -8.42 -23.92 3.89
CA GLU A 102 -7.88 -22.92 2.96
C GLU A 102 -8.06 -21.49 3.47
N ASN A 103 -9.27 -21.15 3.92
CA ASN A 103 -9.55 -19.82 4.47
C ASN A 103 -8.75 -19.56 5.76
N TYR A 104 -8.64 -20.58 6.62
CA TYR A 104 -7.86 -20.49 7.84
C TYR A 104 -6.38 -20.25 7.53
N CYS A 105 -5.80 -21.04 6.63
CA CYS A 105 -4.39 -20.92 6.23
C CYS A 105 -4.08 -19.65 5.43
N PHE A 106 -5.09 -19.06 4.77
CA PHE A 106 -4.94 -17.77 4.09
C PHE A 106 -4.83 -16.59 5.07
N VAL A 107 -5.55 -16.65 6.20
CA VAL A 107 -5.60 -15.59 7.22
C VAL A 107 -4.47 -15.74 8.23
N GLN A 108 -4.08 -16.97 8.56
CA GLN A 108 -3.00 -17.23 9.51
C GLN A 108 -1.61 -17.04 8.89
N ASN A 109 -0.62 -16.80 9.75
CA ASN A 109 0.78 -16.78 9.34
C ASN A 109 1.20 -18.15 8.83
N THR A 110 2.13 -18.14 7.87
CA THR A 110 2.67 -19.35 7.28
C THR A 110 4.19 -19.30 7.25
N TYR A 111 4.83 -20.47 7.21
CA TYR A 111 6.28 -20.56 7.15
C TYR A 111 6.71 -21.44 5.98
N PHE A 112 7.87 -21.13 5.41
CA PHE A 112 8.44 -21.88 4.30
C PHE A 112 9.31 -23.03 4.81
N VAL A 113 9.12 -24.22 4.24
CA VAL A 113 9.97 -25.40 4.51
C VAL A 113 10.55 -25.90 3.20
N ARG A 114 11.85 -26.19 3.24
CA ARG A 114 12.59 -26.76 2.11
C ARG A 114 12.07 -28.19 1.83
N PRO A 115 11.76 -28.57 0.58
CA PRO A 115 11.20 -29.88 0.26
C PRO A 115 12.06 -31.08 0.67
N ASP A 116 13.38 -30.87 0.77
CA ASP A 116 14.42 -31.84 1.13
C ASP A 116 14.67 -31.95 2.65
N SER A 117 14.00 -31.13 3.46
CA SER A 117 14.19 -31.08 4.91
C SER A 117 12.97 -31.59 5.68
N TYR A 118 13.21 -32.21 6.84
CA TYR A 118 12.14 -32.60 7.76
C TYR A 118 11.50 -31.36 8.41
N ILE A 119 10.19 -31.42 8.66
CA ILE A 119 9.44 -30.34 9.31
C ILE A 119 9.86 -30.28 10.78
N PRO A 120 10.50 -29.20 11.27
CA PRO A 120 10.99 -29.15 12.64
C PRO A 120 9.86 -29.34 13.66
N ASP A 121 10.07 -30.21 14.65
CA ASP A 121 9.08 -30.49 15.70
C ASP A 121 8.99 -29.34 16.74
N SER A 122 10.05 -28.56 16.87
CA SER A 122 10.16 -27.40 17.76
C SER A 122 9.21 -26.28 17.33
N VAL A 123 8.37 -25.83 18.27
CA VAL A 123 7.41 -24.74 18.02
C VAL A 123 8.13 -23.41 17.79
N ILE A 124 9.23 -23.19 18.52
CA ILE A 124 10.01 -21.94 18.49
C ILE A 124 10.65 -21.72 17.11
N ASP A 125 11.25 -22.75 16.53
CA ASP A 125 11.91 -22.62 15.22
C ASP A 125 10.90 -22.39 14.10
N ARG A 126 9.69 -22.92 14.24
CA ARG A 126 8.58 -22.69 13.32
C ARG A 126 8.07 -21.26 13.41
N GLU A 127 7.81 -20.77 14.61
CA GLU A 127 7.34 -19.39 14.85
C GLU A 127 8.36 -18.36 14.37
N ASN A 128 9.66 -18.61 14.56
CA ASN A 128 10.73 -17.75 14.05
C ASN A 128 10.80 -17.71 12.51
N ALA A 129 10.29 -18.74 11.83
CA ALA A 129 10.26 -18.84 10.37
C ALA A 129 8.93 -18.34 9.76
N GLU A 130 7.97 -17.88 10.58
CA GLU A 130 6.68 -17.39 10.11
C GLU A 130 6.81 -16.05 9.37
N ILE A 131 6.07 -15.96 8.26
CA ILE A 131 6.09 -14.81 7.35
C ILE A 131 4.82 -13.98 7.58
N GLY A 132 4.84 -13.12 8.61
CA GLY A 132 3.69 -12.28 8.98
C GLY A 132 3.69 -10.85 8.38
N TYR A 133 4.78 -10.41 7.76
CA TYR A 133 4.93 -9.00 7.37
C TYR A 133 4.01 -8.57 6.22
N TYR A 134 3.71 -9.47 5.27
CA TYR A 134 2.87 -9.17 4.11
C TYR A 134 1.46 -8.70 4.48
N GLN A 135 0.93 -9.12 5.62
CA GLN A 135 -0.38 -8.68 6.11
C GLN A 135 -0.37 -7.19 6.49
N TRP A 136 0.77 -6.68 6.96
CA TRP A 136 0.92 -5.30 7.43
C TRP A 136 1.35 -4.32 6.33
N VAL A 137 1.93 -4.81 5.24
CA VAL A 137 2.46 -3.98 4.14
C VAL A 137 1.42 -2.97 3.60
N PRO A 138 0.17 -3.36 3.27
CA PRO A 138 -0.83 -2.40 2.78
C PRO A 138 -1.16 -1.27 3.76
N PHE A 139 -1.21 -1.58 5.06
CA PHE A 139 -1.49 -0.61 6.12
C PHE A 139 -0.33 0.36 6.32
N ILE A 140 0.90 -0.14 6.30
CA ILE A 140 2.11 0.68 6.41
C ILE A 140 2.21 1.63 5.21
N LEU A 141 1.98 1.14 3.99
CA LEU A 141 1.99 1.96 2.78
C LEU A 141 0.87 3.03 2.80
N GLY A 142 -0.31 2.68 3.31
CA GLY A 142 -1.40 3.63 3.49
C GLY A 142 -1.06 4.72 4.51
N LEU A 143 -0.47 4.36 5.65
CA LEU A 143 0.00 5.32 6.65
C LEU A 143 1.11 6.22 6.11
N GLN A 144 2.06 5.64 5.37
CA GLN A 144 3.15 6.38 4.75
C GLN A 144 2.62 7.40 3.73
N ALA A 145 1.63 7.04 2.91
CA ALA A 145 0.97 7.96 2.00
C ALA A 145 0.31 9.14 2.74
N ILE A 146 -0.31 8.89 3.89
CA ILE A 146 -0.88 9.95 4.74
C ILE A 146 0.22 10.85 5.30
N LEU A 147 1.32 10.28 5.82
CA LEU A 147 2.42 11.05 6.41
C LEU A 147 3.10 11.99 5.42
N PHE A 148 3.33 11.54 4.17
CA PHE A 148 3.88 12.40 3.12
C PHE A 148 2.93 13.56 2.73
N TYR A 149 1.63 13.39 2.95
CA TYR A 149 0.63 14.43 2.68
C TYR A 149 0.46 15.42 3.86
N LEU A 150 0.80 15.03 5.09
CA LEU A 150 0.68 15.88 6.29
C LEU A 150 1.36 17.26 6.19
N PRO A 151 2.60 17.42 5.73
CA PRO A 151 3.24 18.75 5.67
C PRO A 151 2.50 19.71 4.74
N ALA A 152 2.02 19.24 3.59
CA ALA A 152 1.22 20.06 2.67
C ALA A 152 -0.17 20.39 3.25
N LEU A 153 -0.79 19.44 3.95
CA LEU A 153 -2.05 19.68 4.66
C LEU A 153 -1.88 20.72 5.76
N PHE A 154 -0.82 20.60 6.56
CA PHE A 154 -0.51 21.55 7.62
C PHE A 154 -0.29 22.95 7.06
N TRP A 155 0.53 23.09 6.01
CA TRP A 155 0.72 24.36 5.31
C TRP A 155 -0.61 24.97 4.87
N ARG A 156 -1.51 24.19 4.29
CA ARG A 156 -2.80 24.70 3.79
C ARG A 156 -3.78 25.08 4.89
N LEU A 157 -3.79 24.35 6.01
CA LEU A 157 -4.62 24.66 7.16
C LEU A 157 -4.12 25.91 7.91
N PHE A 158 -2.80 26.06 8.03
CA PHE A 158 -2.18 27.13 8.82
C PHE A 158 -1.77 28.38 8.01
N ASN A 159 -1.73 28.33 6.68
CA ASN A 159 -1.43 29.51 5.85
C ASN A 159 -2.44 30.64 6.08
N TRP A 160 -3.70 30.32 6.39
CA TRP A 160 -4.70 31.34 6.72
C TRP A 160 -4.33 32.19 7.95
N GLN A 161 -3.64 31.62 8.95
CA GLN A 161 -3.20 32.37 10.12
C GLN A 161 -2.02 33.30 9.83
N SER A 162 -1.32 33.14 8.70
CA SER A 162 -0.13 33.93 8.39
C SER A 162 -0.46 35.37 7.98
N GLY A 163 -1.73 35.72 7.78
CA GLY A 163 -2.17 37.10 7.47
C GLY A 163 -1.72 37.62 6.10
N VAL A 164 -0.93 36.84 5.35
CA VAL A 164 -0.40 37.15 4.03
C VAL A 164 -1.13 36.29 3.00
N ALA A 165 -1.80 36.93 2.05
CA ALA A 165 -2.45 36.24 0.94
C ALA A 165 -1.41 35.79 -0.11
N VAL A 166 -0.66 34.73 0.22
CA VAL A 166 0.44 34.20 -0.61
C VAL A 166 0.00 33.96 -2.05
N LYS A 167 -1.19 33.40 -2.26
CA LYS A 167 -1.75 33.13 -3.60
C LYS A 167 -1.92 34.40 -4.45
N SER A 168 -2.38 35.48 -3.81
CA SER A 168 -2.57 36.77 -4.50
C SER A 168 -1.23 37.42 -4.83
N LEU A 169 -0.26 37.31 -3.92
CA LEU A 169 1.10 37.80 -4.11
C LEU A 169 1.83 37.07 -5.25
N VAL A 170 1.79 35.75 -5.26
CA VAL A 170 2.41 34.93 -6.32
C VAL A 170 1.73 35.19 -7.66
N LYS A 171 0.40 35.29 -7.69
CA LYS A 171 -0.34 35.65 -8.91
C LYS A 171 0.09 37.02 -9.45
N MET A 172 0.17 38.05 -8.60
CA MET A 172 0.63 39.39 -9.02
C MET A 172 2.10 39.40 -9.46
N ALA A 173 2.99 38.70 -8.75
CA ALA A 173 4.40 38.60 -9.13
C ALA A 173 4.58 37.88 -10.47
N ARG A 174 3.74 36.89 -10.76
CA ARG A 174 3.78 36.18 -12.03
C ARG A 174 3.22 37.01 -13.17
N GLU A 175 2.08 37.67 -12.97
CA GLU A 175 1.49 38.56 -13.98
C GLU A 175 2.47 39.67 -14.38
N THR A 176 3.20 40.24 -13.42
CA THR A 176 4.26 41.23 -13.71
C THR A 176 5.46 40.61 -14.43
N THR A 177 5.83 39.37 -14.14
CA THR A 177 6.91 38.66 -14.84
C THR A 177 6.54 38.37 -16.30
N ASP A 178 5.29 37.92 -16.53
CA ASP A 178 4.75 37.51 -17.83
C ASP A 178 4.33 38.70 -18.72
N MET A 179 4.34 39.93 -18.18
CA MET A 179 4.14 41.12 -19.00
C MET A 179 5.23 41.22 -20.08
N GLN A 180 4.78 41.34 -21.34
CA GLN A 180 5.59 41.63 -22.51
C GLN A 180 6.52 42.82 -22.23
N PRO A 181 7.81 42.76 -22.63
CA PRO A 181 8.80 43.78 -22.30
C PRO A 181 8.41 45.19 -22.79
N GLU A 182 7.63 45.29 -23.87
CA GLU A 182 7.09 46.56 -24.37
C GLU A 182 6.07 47.19 -23.40
N ARG A 183 5.15 46.40 -22.85
CA ARG A 183 4.17 46.91 -21.85
C ARG A 183 4.83 47.29 -20.53
N LYS A 184 5.94 46.63 -20.17
CA LYS A 184 6.77 47.03 -19.01
C LYS A 184 7.39 48.41 -19.23
N ARG A 185 7.88 48.71 -20.45
CA ARG A 185 8.43 50.03 -20.80
C ARG A 185 7.37 51.13 -20.79
N GLU A 186 6.19 50.87 -21.33
CA GLU A 186 5.06 51.80 -21.31
C GLU A 186 4.55 52.11 -19.89
N ALA A 187 4.45 51.09 -19.03
CA ALA A 187 4.02 51.27 -17.64
C ALA A 187 5.04 52.08 -16.81
N VAL A 188 6.34 51.89 -17.05
CA VAL A 188 7.40 52.67 -16.39
C VAL A 188 7.44 54.11 -16.92
N ALA A 189 7.18 54.32 -18.21
CA ALA A 189 7.10 55.67 -18.79
C ALA A 189 5.93 56.49 -18.24
N GLY A 190 4.78 55.84 -17.98
CA GLY A 190 3.60 56.50 -17.39
C GLY A 190 3.73 56.87 -15.90
N LEU A 191 4.75 56.37 -15.20
CA LEU A 191 5.02 56.70 -13.80
C LEU A 191 5.98 57.90 -13.61
N ASN A 192 6.61 58.38 -14.68
CA ASN A 192 7.54 59.52 -14.67
C ASN A 192 6.89 60.86 -15.06
N HIS A 193 5.56 60.91 -15.13
CA HIS A 193 4.75 62.10 -15.39
C HIS A 193 3.80 62.36 -14.21
#